data_AF-A0A7V6H4T1-F1
#
_entry.id   AF-A0A7V6H4T1-F1
#
_cell.length_a   1.000
_cell.length_b   1.000
_cell.length_c   1.000
_cell.angle_alpha   90.00
_cell.angle_beta   90.00
_cell.angle_gamma   90.00
#
_symmetry.space_group_name_H-M   'P 1'
#
loop_
_entity.id
_entity.type
_entity.pdbx_description
1 polymer ?
#
loop_
_entity_poly.entity_id
_entity_poly.type
_entity_poly.pdbx_seq_one_letter_code
_entity_poly.pdbx_strand_id
1 'polypeptide(L)'
;MACSVQVSNGTMAQEEINLYIDRAKQNYGKEPIHMDIHIDGDFVDIDYTFQTKPFDRIRRITGYLVGTLDRFNNGKRAEEHDRVKHQI
;
A
#
# COMPACT_ATOMS: atom_id res chain seq x y z
N MET A 1 -10.56 3.83 -12.35
CA MET A 1 -11.60 4.14 -11.34
C MET A 1 -11.43 5.61 -11.02
N ALA A 2 -12.51 6.37 -10.86
CA ALA A 2 -12.36 7.77 -10.46
C ALA A 2 -11.81 7.83 -9.01
N CYS A 3 -10.79 8.65 -8.78
CA CYS A 3 -10.27 8.92 -7.43
C CYS A 3 -11.38 9.62 -6.61
N SER A 4 -11.73 9.09 -5.44
CA SER A 4 -12.65 9.78 -4.52
C SER A 4 -11.89 10.86 -3.75
N VAL A 5 -12.43 12.08 -3.71
CA VAL A 5 -11.77 13.22 -3.07
C VAL A 5 -12.63 13.74 -1.93
N GLN A 6 -12.03 13.96 -0.78
CA GLN A 6 -12.66 14.62 0.36
C GLN A 6 -11.84 15.86 0.73
N VAL A 7 -12.51 17.01 0.80
CA VAL A 7 -11.89 18.29 1.17
C VAL A 7 -12.41 18.69 2.54
N SER A 8 -11.50 18.97 3.47
CA SER A 8 -11.78 19.42 4.83
C SER A 8 -11.42 20.89 5.00
N ASN A 9 -12.16 21.60 5.87
CA ASN A 9 -11.92 23.01 6.22
C ASN A 9 -12.02 24.02 5.06
N GLY A 10 -12.78 23.73 4.01
CA GLY A 10 -13.07 24.70 2.96
C GLY A 10 -13.62 24.09 1.69
N THR A 11 -13.55 24.87 0.62
CA THR A 11 -13.90 24.45 -0.75
C THR A 11 -12.70 24.65 -1.65
N MET A 12 -12.47 23.70 -2.56
CA MET A 12 -11.37 23.76 -3.52
C MET A 12 -11.92 23.65 -4.95
N ALA A 13 -11.27 24.30 -5.91
CA ALA A 13 -11.65 24.23 -7.31
C ALA A 13 -11.32 22.84 -7.88
N GLN A 14 -12.20 22.32 -8.75
CA GLN A 14 -12.01 21.01 -9.36
C GLN A 14 -10.74 20.93 -10.23
N GLU A 15 -10.34 22.04 -10.85
CA GLU A 15 -9.11 22.12 -11.64
C GLU A 15 -7.87 21.88 -10.77
N GLU A 16 -7.83 22.47 -9.57
CA GLU A 16 -6.73 22.28 -8.63
C GLU A 16 -6.68 20.85 -8.08
N ILE A 17 -7.84 20.26 -7.77
CA ILE A 17 -7.97 18.84 -7.38
C ILE A 17 -7.37 17.93 -8.48
N ASN A 18 -7.65 18.22 -9.75
CA ASN A 18 -7.12 17.44 -10.87
C ASN A 18 -5.59 17.57 -10.96
N LEU A 19 -5.05 18.78 -10.73
CA LEU A 19 -3.60 18.99 -10.67
C LEU A 19 -2.94 18.17 -9.54
N TYR A 20 -3.57 18.07 -8.37
CA TYR A 20 -3.06 17.24 -7.28
C TYR A 20 -3.11 15.74 -7.59
N ILE A 21 -4.15 15.28 -8.30
CA ILE A 21 -4.23 13.91 -8.81
C ILE A 21 -3.11 13.63 -9.82
N ASP A 22 -2.86 14.56 -10.74
CA ASP A 22 -1.79 14.41 -11.74
C ASP A 22 -0.39 14.48 -11.10
N ARG A 23 -0.19 15.32 -10.07
CA ARG A 23 1.02 15.33 -9.25
C ARG A 23 1.27 13.96 -8.61
N ALA A 24 0.22 13.32 -8.09
CA ALA A 24 0.34 11.97 -7.51
C ALA A 24 0.77 10.94 -8.57
N LYS A 25 0.23 11.02 -9.79
CA LYS A 25 0.64 10.15 -10.90
C LYS A 25 2.10 10.34 -11.29
N GLN A 26 2.56 11.59 -11.36
CA GLN A 26 3.95 11.92 -11.68
C GLN A 26 4.91 11.43 -10.60
N ASN A 27 4.58 11.62 -9.32
CA ASN A 27 5.46 11.28 -8.21
C ASN A 27 5.50 9.78 -7.90
N TYR A 28 4.35 9.09 -8.01
CA TYR A 28 4.21 7.70 -7.55
C TYR A 28 3.97 6.71 -8.70
N GLY A 29 3.87 7.18 -9.94
CA GLY A 29 3.66 6.36 -11.14
C GLY A 29 2.31 5.64 -11.18
N LYS A 30 1.36 6.04 -10.34
CA LYS A 30 0.04 5.41 -10.20
C LYS A 30 -1.01 6.43 -9.82
N GLU A 31 -2.25 6.16 -10.21
CA GLU A 31 -3.40 6.96 -9.78
C GLU A 31 -3.82 6.58 -8.35
N PRO A 32 -4.05 7.56 -7.45
CA PRO A 32 -4.65 7.29 -6.15
C PRO A 32 -6.11 6.83 -6.31
N ILE A 33 -6.57 5.99 -5.39
CA ILE A 33 -7.98 5.59 -5.29
C ILE A 33 -8.79 6.57 -4.45
N HIS A 34 -8.14 7.21 -3.48
CA HIS A 34 -8.74 8.18 -2.59
C HIS A 34 -7.70 9.24 -2.21
N MET A 35 -8.16 10.48 -2.03
CA MET A 35 -7.35 11.62 -1.64
C MET A 35 -8.10 12.45 -0.60
N ASP A 36 -7.47 12.64 0.55
CA ASP A 36 -7.92 13.57 1.58
C ASP A 36 -7.12 14.85 1.47
N ILE A 37 -7.83 15.97 1.39
CA ILE A 37 -7.26 17.31 1.29
C ILE A 37 -7.65 18.09 2.53
N HIS A 38 -6.67 18.54 3.30
CA HIS A 38 -6.87 19.41 4.45
C HIS A 38 -6.31 20.80 4.15
N ILE A 39 -7.17 21.81 4.19
CA ILE A 39 -6.77 23.21 3.96
C ILE A 39 -6.37 23.83 5.30
N ASP A 40 -5.12 24.29 5.40
CA ASP A 40 -4.56 25.03 6.54
C ASP A 40 -4.07 26.41 6.09
N GLY A 41 -5.00 27.37 6.03
CA GLY A 41 -4.74 28.73 5.56
C GLY A 41 -4.26 28.74 4.10
N ASP A 42 -3.00 29.10 3.89
CA ASP A 42 -2.35 29.16 2.57
C ASP A 42 -1.74 27.80 2.15
N PHE A 43 -1.78 26.80 3.03
CA PHE A 43 -1.19 25.49 2.81
C PHE A 43 -2.26 24.40 2.68
N VAL A 44 -1.86 23.29 2.07
CA VAL A 44 -2.72 22.12 1.86
C VAL A 44 -1.94 20.86 2.20
N ASP A 45 -2.44 20.11 3.17
CA ASP A 45 -1.98 18.75 3.46
C ASP A 45 -2.79 17.77 2.61
N ILE A 46 -2.09 16.81 2.01
CA ILE A 46 -2.70 15.85 1.08
C ILE A 46 -2.27 14.45 1.47
N ASP A 47 -3.25 13.63 1.85
CA ASP A 47 -3.07 12.21 2.09
C ASP A 47 -3.57 11.41 0.89
N TYR A 48 -2.66 10.65 0.27
CA TYR A 48 -2.98 9.79 -0.87
C TYR A 48 -3.16 8.35 -0.41
N THR A 49 -4.33 7.79 -0.72
CA THR A 49 -4.55 6.35 -0.62
C THR A 49 -4.46 5.72 -2.00
N PHE A 50 -3.56 4.75 -2.14
CA PHE A 50 -3.38 3.98 -3.38
C PHE A 50 -4.01 2.60 -3.28
N GLN A 51 -4.23 1.97 -4.42
CA GLN A 51 -4.70 0.58 -4.46
C GLN A 51 -3.70 -0.34 -3.74
N THR A 52 -4.19 -1.07 -2.73
CA THR A 52 -3.44 -2.11 -2.04
C THR A 52 -3.03 -3.18 -3.05
N LYS A 53 -1.72 -3.39 -3.20
CA LYS A 53 -1.20 -4.55 -3.94
C LYS A 53 -1.12 -5.74 -2.99
N PRO A 54 -1.52 -6.95 -3.43
CA PRO A 54 -1.23 -8.15 -2.67
C PRO A 54 0.30 -8.26 -2.49
N PHE A 55 0.72 -8.58 -1.28
CA PHE A 55 2.12 -8.87 -0.98
C PHE A 55 2.27 -10.36 -0.72
N ASP A 56 3.30 -10.94 -1.33
CA ASP A 56 3.66 -12.32 -1.06
C ASP A 56 4.55 -12.38 0.17
N ARG A 57 4.14 -13.21 1.15
CA ARG A 57 4.96 -13.48 2.33
C ARG A 57 5.95 -14.60 2.01
N ILE A 58 7.20 -14.24 1.78
CA ILE A 58 8.30 -15.21 1.63
C ILE A 58 8.76 -15.71 2.99
N ARG A 59 9.17 -16.98 3.08
CA ARG A 59 9.70 -17.59 4.31
C ARG A 59 11.20 -17.84 4.12
N ARG A 60 12.01 -17.54 5.13
CA ARG A 60 13.43 -17.92 5.18
C ARG A 60 13.58 -19.17 6.03
N ILE A 61 14.16 -20.23 5.49
CA ILE A 61 14.54 -21.43 6.23
C ILE A 61 16.03 -21.69 5.96
N THR A 62 16.82 -21.86 7.02
CA THR A 62 18.26 -22.19 6.99
C THR A 62 19.04 -21.48 5.87
N GLY A 63 18.99 -20.15 5.82
CA GLY A 63 19.77 -19.35 4.87
C GLY A 63 19.15 -19.13 3.49
N TYR A 64 18.11 -19.88 3.09
CA TYR A 64 17.49 -19.75 1.76
C TYR A 64 16.15 -19.02 1.82
N LEU A 65 15.93 -18.10 0.87
CA LEU A 65 14.61 -17.50 0.63
C LEU A 65 13.78 -18.49 -0.19
N VAL A 66 12.75 -19.06 0.43
CA VAL A 66 11.79 -19.92 -0.27
C VAL A 66 10.43 -19.24 -0.25
N GLY A 67 9.79 -19.12 -1.42
CA GLY A 67 8.46 -18.52 -1.54
C GLY A 67 7.40 -19.37 -0.86
N THR A 68 6.74 -20.24 -1.62
CA THR A 68 5.72 -21.15 -1.12
C THR A 68 6.33 -22.46 -0.60
N LEU A 69 5.55 -23.22 0.18
CA LEU A 69 5.97 -24.53 0.71
C LEU A 69 5.92 -25.66 -0.34
N ASP A 70 5.54 -25.35 -1.58
CA ASP A 70 5.28 -26.35 -2.64
C ASP A 70 6.51 -27.19 -2.99
N ARG A 71 7.71 -26.62 -2.81
CA ARG A 71 8.99 -27.28 -3.10
C ARG A 71 9.58 -28.04 -1.90
N PHE A 72 8.87 -28.13 -0.78
CA PHE A 72 9.40 -28.76 0.41
C PHE A 72 9.33 -30.27 0.29
N ASN A 73 10.44 -30.93 0.62
CA ASN A 73 10.44 -32.37 0.90
C ASN A 73 9.74 -32.64 2.24
N ASN A 74 9.44 -33.92 2.52
CA ASN A 74 8.68 -34.29 3.70
C ASN A 74 9.34 -33.85 5.02
N GLY A 75 10.68 -33.92 5.12
CA GLY A 75 11.41 -33.48 6.31
C GLY A 75 11.25 -31.99 6.60
N LYS A 76 11.37 -31.14 5.57
CA LYS A 76 11.19 -29.68 5.72
C LYS A 76 9.76 -29.30 6.05
N ARG A 77 8.77 -30.08 5.61
CA ARG A 77 7.36 -29.86 6.00
C ARG A 77 7.12 -30.17 7.47
N ALA A 78 7.71 -31.25 7.99
CA ALA A 78 7.64 -31.58 9.42
C ALA A 78 8.28 -30.47 10.28
N GLU A 79 9.46 -29.99 9.89
CA GLU A 79 10.12 -28.88 10.59
C GLU A 79 9.30 -27.58 10.57
N GLU A 80 8.66 -27.24 9.45
CA GLU A 80 7.77 -26.06 9.39
C GLU A 80 6.54 -26.23 10.29
N HIS A 81 5.99 -27.44 10.36
CA HIS A 81 4.84 -27.76 11.21
C HIS A 81 5.18 -27.63 12.71
N ASP A 82 6.37 -28.06 13.11
CA ASP A 82 6.83 -28.00 14.52
C ASP A 82 7.31 -26.61 14.94
N ARG A 83 7.35 -25.65 14.00
CA ARG A 83 7.83 -24.29 14.28
C ARG A 83 6.86 -23.53 15.20
N VAL A 84 7.40 -23.01 16.30
CA VAL A 84 6.69 -22.08 17.18
C VAL A 84 6.47 -20.74 16.47
N LYS A 85 5.21 -20.34 16.32
CA LYS A 85 4.81 -19.05 15.73
C LYS A 85 4.66 -18.04 16.86
N HIS A 86 5.59 -17.09 16.94
CA HIS A 86 5.40 -15.92 17.79
C HIS A 86 4.41 -14.99 17.09
N GLN A 87 3.26 -14.75 17.71
CA GLN A 87 2.37 -13.67 17.30
C GLN A 87 2.94 -12.34 17.85
N ILE A 88 2.86 -11.29 17.05
CA ILE A 88 3.10 -9.90 17.47
C ILE A 88 1.72 -9.28 17.71
#